data_AF-A0A831T9Y3-F1
#
_entry.id   AF-A0A831T9Y3-F1
#
_cell.length_a   1.000
_cell.length_b   1.000
_cell.length_c   1.000
_cell.angle_alpha   90.00
_cell.angle_beta   90.00
_cell.angle_gamma   90.00
#
_symmetry.space_group_name_H-M   'P 1'
#
loop_
_entity.id
_entity.type
_entity.pdbx_description
1 polymer ?
#
loop_
_entity_poly.entity_id
_entity_poly.type
_entity_poly.pdbx_seq_one_letter_code
_entity_poly.pdbx_strand_id
1 'polypeptide(L)'
;MQWAEVSGGSKMKNIKLLFIAFFSFALLVPATPAPASEAAPRFWGPISGLTDEQLALFEEGKEEFAEIDGVGDGLGPVFNGESCAECHILPAIGGSSAITVTRFGTIRGGKFDPLEELGGPLIQSKGIRLGNSVLSPEVVPPGATLVGRRETPPLFGLGLIEAIPDEVLLLLADPDDRNGNGISGRANIVKDVATGKTRVGRFGWKAQIATLMTFSADAYVNEMGITNDLFPTENAPQGSLEVLKAFDLVPDPEDLPDPKTGRRDIDNLTNFMRFLGPPPRKPASVSSVVGEILFGAIGCASCHTPVLFTGRSDVKALSFKPVVLYSNLLLHDMGPQLADGIEQGQANGREFRTTPLWGLSASAPYMHDGRAKTIKESILLHDGESYRSRRNFQRLPGLFQGFILKFLETL
;
A
#
# COMPACT_ATOMS: atom_id res chain seq x y z
N MET A 1 -33.11 5.54 -84.83
CA MET A 1 -31.92 6.42 -84.76
C MET A 1 -30.90 5.71 -83.88
N GLN A 2 -30.17 4.73 -84.42
CA GLN A 2 -28.72 4.79 -84.75
C GLN A 2 -27.92 5.39 -83.57
N TRP A 3 -27.30 4.62 -82.65
CA TRP A 3 -26.20 3.64 -82.77
C TRP A 3 -25.07 4.11 -83.69
N ALA A 4 -23.94 4.47 -83.08
CA ALA A 4 -22.62 4.51 -83.69
C ALA A 4 -21.67 3.72 -82.80
N GLU A 5 -21.33 2.51 -83.27
CA GLU A 5 -20.18 1.73 -82.84
C GLU A 5 -18.90 2.36 -83.42
N VAL A 6 -17.80 2.27 -82.67
CA VAL A 6 -16.47 2.11 -83.29
C VAL A 6 -15.78 0.94 -82.59
N SER A 7 -15.61 -0.10 -83.40
CA SER A 7 -14.91 -1.34 -83.15
C SER A 7 -13.38 -1.18 -83.18
N GLY A 8 -12.67 -2.04 -82.44
CA GLY A 8 -11.53 -2.76 -83.02
C GLY A 8 -10.22 -2.74 -82.24
N GLY A 9 -9.71 -3.95 -81.97
CA GLY A 9 -8.27 -4.21 -82.14
C GLY A 9 -7.50 -4.66 -80.90
N SER A 10 -7.55 -5.96 -80.62
CA SER A 10 -6.54 -6.69 -79.83
C SER A 10 -5.11 -6.50 -80.38
N LYS A 11 -4.13 -6.32 -79.48
CA LYS A 11 -2.82 -6.98 -79.56
C LYS A 11 -2.01 -6.77 -78.28
N MET A 12 -1.85 -7.85 -77.52
CA MET A 12 -0.85 -8.02 -76.47
C MET A 12 0.55 -7.68 -77.03
N LYS A 13 1.29 -6.81 -76.35
CA LYS A 13 2.72 -6.59 -76.57
C LYS A 13 3.46 -6.62 -75.24
N ASN A 14 4.17 -7.73 -75.03
CA ASN A 14 5.42 -7.93 -74.30
C ASN A 14 5.83 -6.81 -73.31
N ILE A 15 5.50 -6.97 -72.04
CA ILE A 15 6.17 -6.26 -70.95
C ILE A 15 7.51 -6.98 -70.69
N LYS A 16 8.61 -6.30 -71.02
CA LYS A 16 9.96 -6.70 -70.61
C LYS A 16 10.09 -6.45 -69.11
N LEU A 17 10.35 -7.49 -68.31
CA LEU A 17 10.78 -7.35 -66.92
C LEU A 17 12.16 -6.66 -66.90
N LEU A 18 12.21 -5.43 -66.38
CA LEU A 18 13.46 -4.80 -65.99
C LEU A 18 13.79 -5.26 -64.56
N PHE A 19 14.86 -6.04 -64.40
CA PHE A 19 15.48 -6.27 -63.10
C PHE A 19 16.21 -5.00 -62.66
N ILE A 20 15.66 -4.28 -61.69
CA ILE A 20 16.35 -3.18 -61.01
C ILE A 20 17.16 -3.81 -59.87
N ALA A 21 18.48 -3.81 -60.00
CA ALA A 21 19.38 -4.14 -58.91
C ALA A 21 19.38 -2.99 -57.89
N PHE A 22 18.86 -3.24 -56.68
CA PHE A 22 19.00 -2.33 -55.55
C PHE A 22 20.42 -2.44 -54.99
N PHE A 23 21.27 -1.44 -55.27
CA PHE A 23 22.50 -1.22 -54.53
C PHE A 23 22.16 -0.58 -53.19
N SER A 24 22.38 -1.31 -52.10
CA SER A 24 22.25 -0.80 -50.73
C SER A 24 23.47 0.07 -50.41
N PHE A 25 23.30 1.38 -50.36
CA PHE A 25 24.30 2.32 -49.84
C PHE A 25 24.07 2.47 -48.33
N ALA A 26 24.90 1.82 -47.52
CA ALA A 26 24.87 1.98 -46.07
C ALA A 26 25.46 3.33 -45.68
N LEU A 27 24.61 4.30 -45.35
CA LEU A 27 24.99 5.52 -44.64
C LEU A 27 25.25 5.16 -43.18
N LEU A 28 26.52 5.21 -42.74
CA LEU A 28 26.85 5.18 -41.32
C LEU A 28 26.39 6.49 -40.67
N VAL A 29 25.28 6.41 -39.93
CA VAL A 29 24.90 7.43 -38.94
C VAL A 29 25.67 7.10 -37.66
N PRO A 30 26.47 8.02 -37.08
CA PRO A 30 27.09 7.78 -35.79
C PRO A 30 25.99 7.65 -34.73
N ALA A 31 25.96 6.49 -34.06
CA ALA A 31 25.03 6.23 -32.98
C ALA A 31 25.30 7.20 -31.83
N THR A 32 24.34 8.07 -31.54
CA THR A 32 24.28 8.76 -30.25
C THR A 32 24.20 7.69 -29.16
N PRO A 33 25.03 7.75 -28.09
CA PRO A 33 24.91 6.80 -27.00
C PRO A 33 23.49 6.85 -26.45
N ALA A 34 22.87 5.67 -26.34
CA ALA A 34 21.57 5.53 -25.70
C ALA A 34 21.65 6.13 -24.28
N PRO A 35 20.59 6.80 -23.79
CA PRO A 35 20.51 7.13 -22.37
C PRO A 35 20.75 5.85 -21.57
N ALA A 36 21.49 5.96 -20.46
CA ALA A 36 21.81 4.86 -19.57
C ALA A 36 20.55 4.00 -19.35
N SER A 37 20.67 2.71 -19.69
CA SER A 37 19.61 1.71 -19.53
C SER A 37 18.93 1.91 -18.18
N GLU A 38 17.63 2.17 -18.18
CA GLU A 38 16.80 1.97 -16.99
C GLU A 38 17.10 0.54 -16.51
N ALA A 39 17.60 0.41 -15.27
CA ALA A 39 17.91 -0.90 -14.71
C ALA A 39 16.65 -1.78 -14.79
N ALA A 40 16.82 -3.06 -15.12
CA ALA A 40 15.71 -4.01 -15.12
C ALA A 40 14.95 -3.93 -13.79
N PRO A 41 13.62 -4.07 -13.78
CA PRO A 41 12.82 -3.99 -12.56
C PRO A 41 13.36 -5.00 -11.54
N ARG A 42 13.82 -4.48 -10.40
CA ARG A 42 14.24 -5.31 -9.27
C ARG A 42 12.99 -5.78 -8.56
N PHE A 43 12.70 -7.09 -8.62
CA PHE A 43 11.63 -7.67 -7.83
C PHE A 43 11.89 -7.37 -6.35
N TRP A 44 10.90 -6.76 -5.69
CA TRP A 44 10.94 -6.49 -4.24
C TRP A 44 12.13 -5.63 -3.78
N GLY A 45 12.65 -4.78 -4.66
CA GLY A 45 13.83 -3.95 -4.42
C GLY A 45 13.54 -2.45 -4.42
N PRO A 46 14.59 -1.62 -4.42
CA PRO A 46 14.43 -0.17 -4.45
C PRO A 46 13.79 0.29 -5.76
N ILE A 47 13.12 1.44 -5.71
CA ILE A 47 12.55 2.09 -6.89
C ILE A 47 13.66 2.45 -7.89
N SER A 48 13.37 2.32 -9.18
CA SER A 48 14.33 2.67 -10.23
C SER A 48 14.64 4.17 -10.25
N GLY A 49 15.90 4.52 -10.53
CA GLY A 49 16.33 5.91 -10.74
C GLY A 49 16.74 6.67 -9.48
N LEU A 50 17.00 5.97 -8.38
CA LEU A 50 17.67 6.53 -7.19
C LEU A 50 19.14 6.85 -7.48
N THR A 51 19.69 7.85 -6.78
CA THR A 51 21.14 8.12 -6.76
C THR A 51 21.87 7.11 -5.88
N ASP A 52 23.20 7.07 -5.96
CA ASP A 52 24.01 6.18 -5.12
C ASP A 52 23.82 6.48 -3.63
N GLU A 53 23.68 7.76 -3.26
CA GLU A 53 23.39 8.16 -1.87
C GLU A 53 22.01 7.69 -1.41
N GLN A 54 21.00 7.77 -2.28
CA GLN A 54 19.63 7.31 -1.97
C GLN A 54 19.57 5.78 -1.87
N LEU A 55 20.34 5.07 -2.69
CA LEU A 55 20.48 3.62 -2.57
C LEU A 55 21.17 3.23 -1.26
N ALA A 56 22.19 3.98 -0.83
CA ALA A 56 22.82 3.75 0.47
C ALA A 56 21.83 3.92 1.63
N LEU A 57 21.01 4.99 1.60
CA LEU A 57 19.95 5.21 2.60
C LEU A 57 18.88 4.10 2.59
N PHE A 58 18.58 3.54 1.42
CA PHE A 58 17.65 2.42 1.31
C PHE A 58 18.21 1.14 1.94
N GLU A 59 19.47 0.80 1.68
CA GLU A 59 20.08 -0.40 2.24
C GLU A 59 20.31 -0.27 3.75
N GLU A 60 20.76 0.89 4.24
CA GLU A 60 20.87 1.18 5.68
C GLU A 60 19.50 1.09 6.36
N GLY A 61 18.47 1.70 5.78
CA GLY A 61 17.11 1.58 6.30
C GLY A 61 16.55 0.16 6.27
N LYS A 62 17.02 -0.69 5.35
CA LYS A 62 16.60 -2.09 5.26
C LYS A 62 17.31 -2.96 6.30
N GLU A 63 18.57 -2.63 6.62
CA GLU A 63 19.31 -3.22 7.73
C GLU A 63 18.60 -2.91 9.05
N GLU A 64 18.29 -1.63 9.30
CA GLU A 64 17.46 -1.17 10.42
C GLU A 64 16.12 -1.92 10.50
N PHE A 65 15.39 -1.99 9.38
CA PHE A 65 14.09 -2.66 9.33
C PHE A 65 14.14 -4.15 9.71
N ALA A 66 15.30 -4.79 9.55
CA ALA A 66 15.54 -6.19 9.86
C ALA A 66 16.32 -6.41 11.16
N GLU A 67 16.76 -5.34 11.83
CA GLU A 67 17.43 -5.40 13.11
C GLU A 67 16.49 -5.98 14.16
N ILE A 68 17.05 -6.84 15.03
CA ILE A 68 16.30 -7.48 16.11
C ILE A 68 16.64 -6.70 17.39
N ASP A 69 15.68 -5.91 17.85
CA ASP A 69 15.78 -5.10 19.05
C ASP A 69 15.54 -5.95 20.29
N GLY A 70 16.39 -5.78 21.30
CA GLY A 70 16.22 -6.33 22.63
C GLY A 70 15.94 -5.25 23.68
N VAL A 71 15.81 -5.69 24.93
CA VAL A 71 15.59 -4.81 26.09
C VAL A 71 16.67 -3.72 26.20
N GLY A 72 17.92 -4.02 25.81
CA GLY A 72 19.02 -3.06 25.89
C GLY A 72 18.96 -1.97 24.82
N ASP A 73 18.24 -2.24 23.72
CA ASP A 73 18.09 -1.36 22.57
C ASP A 73 16.84 -0.48 22.70
N GLY A 74 16.02 -0.73 23.73
CA GLY A 74 14.80 0.04 24.01
C GLY A 74 13.51 -0.69 23.74
N LEU A 75 13.54 -1.99 23.39
CA LEU A 75 12.32 -2.77 23.17
C LEU A 75 11.41 -2.67 24.40
N GLY A 76 10.22 -2.13 24.20
CA GLY A 76 9.32 -1.78 25.29
C GLY A 76 8.81 -2.99 26.07
N PRO A 77 8.25 -2.79 27.28
CA PRO A 77 7.83 -3.89 28.15
C PRO A 77 6.89 -4.90 27.48
N VAL A 78 6.02 -4.41 26.59
CA VAL A 78 5.11 -5.19 25.76
C VAL A 78 5.26 -4.77 24.31
N PHE A 79 5.24 -5.75 23.40
CA PHE A 79 5.46 -5.53 21.97
C PHE A 79 4.79 -6.63 21.12
N ASN A 80 4.76 -6.46 19.80
CA ASN A 80 4.28 -7.44 18.82
C ASN A 80 5.42 -8.11 18.06
N GLY A 81 6.49 -7.39 17.77
CA GLY A 81 7.68 -7.92 17.09
C GLY A 81 8.97 -7.31 17.64
N GLU A 82 10.06 -8.07 17.53
CA GLU A 82 11.41 -7.57 17.86
C GLU A 82 12.06 -6.90 16.64
N SER A 83 11.43 -7.00 15.47
CA SER A 83 11.85 -6.30 14.24
C SER A 83 10.65 -6.02 13.35
N CYS A 84 10.74 -4.97 12.52
CA CYS A 84 9.72 -4.69 11.52
C CYS A 84 9.59 -5.85 10.51
N ALA A 85 10.72 -6.49 10.19
CA ALA A 85 10.81 -7.66 9.31
C ALA A 85 10.19 -8.95 9.90
N GLU A 86 9.82 -9.02 11.17
CA GLU A 86 9.06 -10.16 11.69
C GLU A 86 7.65 -10.22 11.08
N CYS A 87 7.04 -9.04 10.92
CA CYS A 87 5.69 -8.89 10.39
C CYS A 87 5.66 -8.60 8.88
N HIS A 88 6.61 -7.81 8.38
CA HIS A 88 6.61 -7.33 6.99
C HIS A 88 7.60 -8.09 6.11
N ILE A 89 7.32 -9.36 5.81
CA ILE A 89 8.34 -10.28 5.28
C ILE A 89 7.97 -11.06 4.01
N LEU A 90 6.68 -11.13 3.64
CA LEU A 90 6.25 -11.92 2.50
C LEU A 90 5.82 -11.04 1.31
N PRO A 91 6.35 -11.27 0.10
CA PRO A 91 7.31 -12.31 -0.28
C PRO A 91 8.78 -11.92 -0.05
N ALA A 92 9.05 -10.71 0.43
CA ALA A 92 10.37 -10.22 0.82
C ALA A 92 10.19 -9.15 1.92
N ILE A 93 11.30 -8.68 2.50
CA ILE A 93 11.31 -7.58 3.49
C ILE A 93 10.54 -6.37 2.92
N GLY A 94 9.64 -5.80 3.72
CA GLY A 94 8.65 -4.79 3.31
C GLY A 94 7.34 -5.39 2.79
N GLY A 95 7.18 -6.71 2.86
CA GLY A 95 6.00 -7.46 2.44
C GLY A 95 4.82 -7.43 3.41
N SER A 96 3.78 -8.20 3.10
CA SER A 96 2.68 -8.50 4.02
C SER A 96 2.98 -9.78 4.84
N SER A 97 2.09 -10.14 5.74
CA SER A 97 2.05 -11.46 6.36
C SER A 97 0.69 -11.73 6.97
N ALA A 98 0.35 -13.00 7.19
CA ALA A 98 -0.87 -13.39 7.88
C ALA A 98 -0.90 -13.04 9.39
N ILE A 99 0.13 -12.34 9.90
CA ILE A 99 0.13 -11.81 11.26
C ILE A 99 -0.94 -10.73 11.35
N THR A 100 -1.68 -10.73 12.45
CA THR A 100 -2.73 -9.74 12.69
C THR A 100 -2.51 -9.02 14.00
N VAL A 101 -2.71 -7.71 14.00
CA VAL A 101 -2.81 -6.90 15.22
C VAL A 101 -4.27 -6.84 15.68
N THR A 102 -4.47 -6.80 17.00
CA THR A 102 -5.80 -6.65 17.59
C THR A 102 -5.97 -5.23 18.09
N ARG A 103 -6.98 -4.52 17.59
CA ARG A 103 -7.40 -3.22 18.10
C ARG A 103 -8.69 -3.37 18.87
N PHE A 104 -8.94 -2.48 19.79
CA PHE A 104 -10.11 -2.52 20.65
C PHE A 104 -10.67 -1.13 20.88
N GLY A 105 -11.84 -1.10 21.52
CA GLY A 105 -12.49 0.13 21.95
C GLY A 105 -13.88 -0.16 22.49
N THR A 106 -14.59 0.90 22.82
CA THR A 106 -15.97 0.84 23.30
C THR A 106 -16.74 2.06 22.83
N ILE A 107 -18.04 2.11 23.13
CA ILE A 107 -18.85 3.31 22.92
C ILE A 107 -19.19 3.89 24.29
N ARG A 108 -18.61 5.03 24.65
CA ARG A 108 -18.96 5.80 25.86
C ARG A 108 -19.69 7.09 25.46
N GLY A 109 -20.90 7.29 26.00
CA GLY A 109 -21.68 8.50 25.71
C GLY A 109 -22.01 8.72 24.23
N GLY A 110 -22.13 7.65 23.45
CA GLY A 110 -22.41 7.70 22.01
C GLY A 110 -21.21 8.08 21.13
N LYS A 111 -20.00 8.10 21.68
CA LYS A 111 -18.75 8.30 20.94
C LYS A 111 -17.85 7.09 21.08
N PHE A 112 -17.07 6.81 20.04
CA PHE A 112 -16.00 5.82 20.13
C PHE A 112 -14.94 6.27 21.13
N ASP A 113 -14.57 5.34 21.99
CA ASP A 113 -13.52 5.48 22.98
C ASP A 113 -12.50 4.36 22.70
N PRO A 114 -11.27 4.71 22.30
CA PRO A 114 -10.26 3.71 21.94
C PRO A 114 -9.69 2.98 23.16
N LEU A 115 -9.98 3.44 24.38
CA LEU A 115 -9.44 2.89 25.63
C LEU A 115 -7.90 2.87 25.66
N GLU A 116 -7.26 3.86 25.02
CA GLU A 116 -5.79 3.97 24.94
C GLU A 116 -5.12 4.07 26.31
N GLU A 117 -5.85 4.50 27.34
CA GLU A 117 -5.36 4.51 28.72
C GLU A 117 -5.07 3.11 29.30
N LEU A 118 -5.44 2.03 28.57
CA LEU A 118 -5.35 0.64 29.01
C LEU A 118 -4.32 -0.19 28.21
N GLY A 119 -3.24 0.43 27.72
CA GLY A 119 -2.18 -0.26 26.96
C GLY A 119 -1.91 0.29 25.56
N GLY A 120 -2.50 1.45 25.22
CA GLY A 120 -2.34 2.06 23.92
C GLY A 120 -3.41 1.62 22.90
N PRO A 121 -3.18 1.88 21.61
CA PRO A 121 -4.21 1.82 20.57
C PRO A 121 -4.40 0.41 19.95
N LEU A 122 -3.65 -0.59 20.43
CA LEU A 122 -3.67 -1.99 19.99
C LEU A 122 -3.07 -2.90 21.08
N ILE A 123 -3.33 -4.20 20.99
CA ILE A 123 -2.79 -5.22 21.90
C ILE A 123 -1.40 -5.66 21.45
N GLN A 124 -0.47 -5.68 22.40
CA GLN A 124 0.87 -6.25 22.26
C GLN A 124 0.89 -7.71 22.71
N SER A 125 1.26 -8.60 21.79
CA SER A 125 1.14 -10.05 21.94
C SER A 125 2.33 -10.72 22.66
N LYS A 126 3.35 -9.95 23.02
CA LYS A 126 4.55 -10.40 23.72
C LYS A 126 4.87 -9.46 24.88
N GLY A 127 5.67 -9.94 25.81
CA GLY A 127 6.24 -9.14 26.89
C GLY A 127 7.68 -9.52 27.16
N ILE A 128 8.48 -8.55 27.60
CA ILE A 128 9.92 -8.74 27.79
C ILE A 128 10.24 -9.66 28.97
N ARG A 129 11.50 -10.14 28.99
CA ARG A 129 12.06 -10.90 30.10
C ARG A 129 13.19 -10.13 30.77
N LEU A 130 13.05 -9.88 32.07
CA LEU A 130 14.08 -9.29 32.93
C LEU A 130 14.57 -10.33 33.95
N GLY A 131 15.69 -10.97 33.66
CA GLY A 131 16.24 -12.06 34.48
C GLY A 131 15.27 -13.25 34.59
N ASN A 132 14.68 -13.43 35.77
CA ASN A 132 13.68 -14.49 36.02
C ASN A 132 12.23 -14.02 35.88
N SER A 133 12.00 -12.71 35.74
CA SER A 133 10.68 -12.13 35.55
C SER A 133 10.34 -12.07 34.06
N VAL A 134 9.14 -12.51 33.70
CA VAL A 134 8.61 -12.39 32.34
C VAL A 134 7.31 -11.62 32.42
N LEU A 135 7.20 -10.54 31.66
CA LEU A 135 5.94 -9.81 31.56
C LEU A 135 4.99 -10.60 30.65
N SER A 136 3.73 -10.71 31.08
CA SER A 136 2.72 -11.38 30.27
C SER A 136 2.29 -10.49 29.11
N PRO A 137 1.92 -11.06 27.96
CA PRO A 137 1.28 -10.32 26.88
C PRO A 137 0.04 -9.55 27.33
N GLU A 138 -0.29 -8.51 26.59
CA GLU A 138 -1.54 -7.79 26.79
C GLU A 138 -2.76 -8.63 26.40
N VAL A 139 -3.90 -8.27 26.99
CA VAL A 139 -5.21 -8.85 26.76
C VAL A 139 -6.23 -7.74 26.54
N VAL A 140 -7.22 -8.02 25.68
CA VAL A 140 -8.32 -7.09 25.43
C VAL A 140 -8.96 -6.67 26.77
N PRO A 141 -9.01 -5.36 27.08
CA PRO A 141 -9.53 -4.90 28.35
C PRO A 141 -11.00 -5.32 28.55
N PRO A 142 -11.44 -5.67 29.78
CA PRO A 142 -12.82 -6.09 30.03
C PRO A 142 -13.90 -5.07 29.64
N GLY A 143 -13.55 -3.79 29.55
CA GLY A 143 -14.44 -2.70 29.13
C GLY A 143 -14.57 -2.52 27.62
N ALA A 144 -13.76 -3.21 26.82
CA ALA A 144 -13.83 -3.16 25.37
C ALA A 144 -15.05 -3.95 24.86
N THR A 145 -15.91 -3.29 24.09
CA THR A 145 -17.08 -3.91 23.44
C THR A 145 -16.89 -4.07 21.94
N LEU A 146 -15.85 -3.47 21.39
CA LEU A 146 -15.48 -3.50 19.98
C LEU A 146 -14.06 -4.06 19.89
N VAL A 147 -13.87 -5.06 19.03
CA VAL A 147 -12.57 -5.71 18.81
C VAL A 147 -12.42 -5.94 17.31
N GLY A 148 -11.38 -5.34 16.73
CA GLY A 148 -11.03 -5.45 15.33
C GLY A 148 -9.69 -6.15 15.15
N ARG A 149 -9.59 -7.06 14.17
CA ARG A 149 -8.31 -7.66 13.78
C ARG A 149 -7.87 -7.09 12.45
N ARG A 150 -6.57 -6.82 12.31
CA ARG A 150 -6.00 -6.29 11.08
C ARG A 150 -4.72 -6.99 10.68
N GLU A 151 -4.71 -7.49 9.45
CA GLU A 151 -3.57 -8.15 8.82
C GLU A 151 -2.49 -7.12 8.47
N THR A 152 -1.24 -7.56 8.51
CA THR A 152 -0.06 -6.73 8.25
C THR A 152 0.02 -6.37 6.76
N PRO A 153 -0.16 -5.10 6.37
CA PRO A 153 -0.20 -4.72 4.96
C PRO A 153 1.21 -4.67 4.32
N PRO A 154 1.32 -4.83 2.99
CA PRO A 154 2.59 -4.65 2.30
C PRO A 154 3.00 -3.16 2.21
N LEU A 155 4.32 -2.90 2.22
CA LEU A 155 4.94 -1.58 2.23
C LEU A 155 5.56 -1.19 0.88
N PHE A 156 5.37 -1.99 -0.15
CA PHE A 156 5.95 -1.71 -1.47
C PHE A 156 5.33 -0.47 -2.13
N GLY A 157 6.18 0.44 -2.61
CA GLY A 157 5.77 1.62 -3.37
C GLY A 157 5.20 2.75 -2.53
N LEU A 158 5.30 2.72 -1.19
CA LEU A 158 4.70 3.75 -0.35
C LEU A 158 5.29 5.14 -0.56
N GLY A 159 6.57 5.26 -0.95
CA GLY A 159 7.14 6.56 -1.33
C GLY A 159 6.46 7.21 -2.54
N LEU A 160 5.98 6.41 -3.50
CA LEU A 160 5.16 6.93 -4.61
C LEU A 160 3.79 7.40 -4.10
N ILE A 161 3.19 6.67 -3.15
CA ILE A 161 1.91 7.03 -2.55
C ILE A 161 2.02 8.34 -1.75
N GLU A 162 3.08 8.49 -0.92
CA GLU A 162 3.35 9.73 -0.17
C GLU A 162 3.49 10.94 -1.10
N ALA A 163 4.07 10.74 -2.27
CA ALA A 163 4.32 11.78 -3.27
C ALA A 163 3.07 12.17 -4.12
N ILE A 164 1.93 11.48 -3.96
CA ILE A 164 0.66 11.89 -4.59
C ILE A 164 0.13 13.14 -3.87
N PRO A 165 -0.09 14.27 -4.56
CA PRO A 165 -0.62 15.49 -3.92
C PRO A 165 -1.98 15.25 -3.29
N ASP A 166 -2.25 15.93 -2.17
CA ASP A 166 -3.53 15.85 -1.46
C ASP A 166 -4.70 16.21 -2.40
N GLU A 167 -4.49 17.18 -3.31
CA GLU A 167 -5.49 17.64 -4.29
C GLU A 167 -5.91 16.53 -5.26
N VAL A 168 -5.00 15.63 -5.63
CA VAL A 168 -5.34 14.50 -6.52
C VAL A 168 -6.36 13.58 -5.87
N LEU A 169 -6.22 13.32 -4.57
CA LEU A 169 -7.16 12.47 -3.82
C LEU A 169 -8.47 13.19 -3.54
N LEU A 170 -8.42 14.48 -3.20
CA LEU A 170 -9.61 15.30 -2.98
C LEU A 170 -10.47 15.44 -4.24
N LEU A 171 -9.86 15.49 -5.43
CA LEU A 171 -10.59 15.52 -6.71
C LEU A 171 -11.35 14.22 -7.02
N LEU A 172 -10.92 13.10 -6.45
CA LEU A 172 -11.59 11.80 -6.61
C LEU A 172 -12.71 11.58 -5.58
N ALA A 173 -12.72 12.38 -4.50
CA ALA A 173 -13.72 12.25 -3.45
C ALA A 173 -15.11 12.67 -3.93
N ASP A 174 -16.10 11.82 -3.64
CA ASP A 174 -17.52 12.06 -3.92
C ASP A 174 -18.37 11.65 -2.71
N PRO A 175 -18.19 12.28 -1.53
CA PRO A 175 -18.86 11.87 -0.29
C PRO A 175 -20.39 11.94 -0.35
N ASP A 176 -20.94 12.71 -1.29
CA ASP A 176 -22.38 12.90 -1.46
C ASP A 176 -22.97 12.05 -2.61
N ASP A 177 -22.19 11.12 -3.19
CA ASP A 177 -22.56 10.29 -4.36
C ASP A 177 -23.25 11.11 -5.45
N ARG A 178 -22.61 12.22 -5.87
CA ARG A 178 -23.23 13.20 -6.79
C ARG A 178 -23.57 12.62 -8.16
N ASN A 179 -22.93 11.52 -8.51
CA ASN A 179 -23.18 10.81 -9.78
C ASN A 179 -24.20 9.65 -9.64
N GLY A 180 -24.67 9.33 -8.42
CA GLY A 180 -25.70 8.32 -8.16
C GLY A 180 -25.27 6.87 -8.43
N ASN A 181 -23.97 6.60 -8.47
CA ASN A 181 -23.45 5.26 -8.73
C ASN A 181 -23.45 4.36 -7.48
N GLY A 182 -23.75 4.92 -6.30
CA GLY A 182 -23.81 4.22 -5.02
C GLY A 182 -22.46 4.12 -4.30
N ILE A 183 -21.45 4.89 -4.72
CA ILE A 183 -20.09 4.91 -4.16
C ILE A 183 -19.83 6.33 -3.65
N SER A 184 -19.62 6.47 -2.34
CA SER A 184 -19.47 7.76 -1.65
C SER A 184 -18.04 7.95 -1.12
N GLY A 185 -17.05 7.59 -1.94
CA GLY A 185 -15.64 7.58 -1.54
C GLY A 185 -15.19 8.94 -0.98
N ARG A 186 -14.52 8.94 0.17
CA ARG A 186 -14.06 10.19 0.81
C ARG A 186 -12.64 10.11 1.36
N ALA A 187 -11.97 11.25 1.40
CA ALA A 187 -10.65 11.35 2.02
C ALA A 187 -10.78 11.32 3.55
N ASN A 188 -9.85 10.63 4.24
CA ASN A 188 -9.66 10.82 5.67
C ASN A 188 -8.72 12.01 5.86
N ILE A 189 -9.17 13.07 6.54
CA ILE A 189 -8.35 14.27 6.77
C ILE A 189 -7.77 14.20 8.17
N VAL A 190 -6.44 14.22 8.27
CA VAL A 190 -5.69 14.00 9.52
C VAL A 190 -4.70 15.13 9.77
N LYS A 191 -4.40 15.38 11.06
CA LYS A 191 -3.30 16.28 11.45
C LYS A 191 -2.04 15.43 11.56
N ASP A 192 -1.11 15.63 10.64
CA ASP A 192 0.16 14.90 10.61
C ASP A 192 1.09 15.45 11.70
N VAL A 193 1.57 14.58 12.59
CA VAL A 193 2.39 15.00 13.73
C VAL A 193 3.78 15.44 13.29
N ALA A 194 4.40 14.74 12.32
CA ALA A 194 5.74 15.04 11.83
C ALA A 194 5.83 16.43 11.18
N THR A 195 4.83 16.82 10.40
CA THR A 195 4.83 18.12 9.69
C THR A 195 4.00 19.21 10.37
N GLY A 196 3.16 18.84 11.35
CA GLY A 196 2.19 19.73 12.00
C GLY A 196 1.03 20.18 11.10
N LYS A 197 0.96 19.69 9.85
CA LYS A 197 -0.02 20.13 8.83
C LYS A 197 -1.23 19.19 8.79
N THR A 198 -2.38 19.76 8.43
CA THR A 198 -3.54 18.96 8.02
C THR A 198 -3.32 18.41 6.62
N ARG A 199 -3.47 17.11 6.45
CA ARG A 199 -3.25 16.40 5.18
C ARG A 199 -4.28 15.31 4.95
N VAL A 200 -4.42 14.88 3.70
CA VAL A 200 -5.11 13.63 3.35
C VAL A 200 -4.30 12.45 3.86
N GLY A 201 -4.92 11.59 4.65
CA GLY A 201 -4.33 10.34 5.09
C GLY A 201 -4.28 9.30 3.97
N ARG A 202 -3.25 8.46 4.00
CA ARG A 202 -2.88 7.54 2.90
C ARG A 202 -2.47 6.15 3.39
N PHE A 203 -2.00 6.06 4.63
CA PHE A 203 -1.43 4.85 5.22
C PHE A 203 -2.31 4.29 6.33
N GLY A 204 -2.13 2.99 6.59
CA GLY A 204 -3.04 2.20 7.43
C GLY A 204 -4.32 1.77 6.70
N TRP A 205 -5.07 0.89 7.37
CA TRP A 205 -6.33 0.33 6.85
C TRP A 205 -7.47 1.35 6.77
N LYS A 206 -7.40 2.43 7.54
CA LYS A 206 -8.40 3.51 7.55
C LYS A 206 -7.82 4.84 7.10
N ALA A 207 -6.71 4.82 6.35
CA ALA A 207 -6.05 6.04 5.87
C ALA A 207 -5.79 7.04 7.02
N GLN A 208 -5.45 6.57 8.22
CA GLN A 208 -5.36 7.41 9.40
C GLN A 208 -4.00 8.12 9.57
N ILE A 209 -3.01 7.79 8.71
CA ILE A 209 -1.67 8.38 8.72
C ILE A 209 -1.35 8.98 7.34
N ALA A 210 -0.74 10.17 7.30
CA ALA A 210 -0.51 10.92 6.06
C ALA A 210 0.91 10.83 5.49
N THR A 211 1.92 10.62 6.33
CA THR A 211 3.34 10.58 5.95
C THR A 211 4.00 9.29 6.43
N LEU A 212 5.04 8.87 5.72
CA LEU A 212 5.87 7.72 6.08
C LEU A 212 6.63 7.97 7.38
N MET A 213 7.04 9.21 7.65
CA MET A 213 7.69 9.57 8.92
C MET A 213 6.76 9.30 10.12
N THR A 214 5.53 9.83 10.07
CA THR A 214 4.52 9.53 11.10
C THR A 214 4.20 8.03 11.15
N PHE A 215 4.18 7.33 10.01
CA PHE A 215 3.91 5.90 9.97
C PHE A 215 4.99 5.08 10.68
N SER A 216 6.27 5.34 10.41
CA SER A 216 7.40 4.70 11.08
C SER A 216 7.35 4.97 12.58
N ALA A 217 7.22 6.24 12.96
CA ALA A 217 7.26 6.65 14.35
C ALA A 217 6.08 6.14 15.19
N ASP A 218 4.87 6.09 14.60
CA ASP A 218 3.68 5.52 15.25
C ASP A 218 3.80 3.99 15.41
N ALA A 219 4.32 3.30 14.41
CA ALA A 219 4.52 1.85 14.49
C ALA A 219 5.61 1.48 15.51
N TYR A 220 6.69 2.26 15.59
CA TYR A 220 7.83 1.92 16.47
C TYR A 220 7.42 1.88 17.94
N VAL A 221 6.65 2.88 18.40
CA VAL A 221 6.12 2.90 19.77
C VAL A 221 4.98 1.90 20.00
N ASN A 222 4.07 1.72 19.03
CA ASN A 222 2.87 0.92 19.27
C ASN A 222 3.07 -0.58 19.05
N GLU A 223 3.97 -0.96 18.15
CA GLU A 223 4.24 -2.35 17.78
C GLU A 223 5.51 -2.90 18.44
N MET A 224 6.50 -2.05 18.75
CA MET A 224 7.77 -2.47 19.36
C MET A 224 8.02 -1.86 20.74
N GLY A 225 7.31 -0.80 21.10
CA GLY A 225 7.51 -0.09 22.37
C GLY A 225 8.79 0.76 22.37
N ILE A 226 9.28 1.16 21.20
CA ILE A 226 10.45 2.04 21.10
C ILE A 226 9.95 3.47 20.86
N THR A 227 10.16 4.33 21.84
CA THR A 227 9.71 5.73 21.81
C THR A 227 10.68 6.60 21.02
N ASN A 228 10.16 7.70 20.50
CA ASN A 228 10.90 8.63 19.64
C ASN A 228 10.45 10.07 19.91
N ASP A 229 11.12 11.05 19.31
CA ASP A 229 10.81 12.47 19.51
C ASP A 229 9.42 12.91 19.01
N LEU A 230 8.78 12.15 18.11
CA LEU A 230 7.40 12.42 17.68
C LEU A 230 6.36 11.77 18.61
N PHE A 231 6.70 10.62 19.19
CA PHE A 231 5.89 9.86 20.16
C PHE A 231 6.75 9.45 21.37
N PRO A 232 6.99 10.39 22.31
CA PRO A 232 7.99 10.22 23.38
C PRO A 232 7.38 9.59 24.65
N THR A 233 6.35 8.77 24.51
CA THR A 233 5.64 8.21 25.66
C THR A 233 5.29 6.77 25.36
N GLU A 234 5.87 5.91 26.17
CA GLU A 234 5.71 4.46 26.11
C GLU A 234 4.29 4.01 26.47
N ASN A 235 3.87 2.89 25.88
CA ASN A 235 2.59 2.27 26.22
C ASN A 235 2.68 1.54 27.56
N ALA A 236 1.93 2.02 28.56
CA ALA A 236 1.92 1.39 29.89
C ALA A 236 1.21 0.02 29.82
N PRO A 237 1.86 -1.11 30.18
CA PRO A 237 1.27 -2.43 30.05
C PRO A 237 -0.06 -2.56 30.81
N GLN A 238 -1.15 -2.88 30.11
CA GLN A 238 -2.52 -2.89 30.66
C GLN A 238 -2.95 -1.57 31.35
N GLY A 239 -2.31 -0.44 31.03
CA GLY A 239 -2.50 0.86 31.67
C GLY A 239 -1.76 1.03 33.02
N SER A 240 -0.87 0.09 33.40
CA SER A 240 -0.21 0.12 34.71
C SER A 240 1.13 0.86 34.66
N LEU A 241 1.16 2.09 35.18
CA LEU A 241 2.40 2.87 35.33
C LEU A 241 3.39 2.24 36.31
N GLU A 242 2.92 1.43 37.26
CA GLU A 242 3.79 0.68 38.18
C GLU A 242 4.55 -0.42 37.43
N VAL A 243 3.85 -1.16 36.56
CA VAL A 243 4.47 -2.19 35.72
C VAL A 243 5.39 -1.55 34.71
N LEU A 244 4.96 -0.48 34.05
CA LEU A 244 5.79 0.29 33.13
C LEU A 244 7.13 0.64 33.78
N LYS A 245 7.12 1.35 34.92
CA LYS A 245 8.32 1.74 35.65
C LYS A 245 9.21 0.56 36.09
N ALA A 246 8.64 -0.63 36.27
CA ALA A 246 9.38 -1.81 36.70
C ALA A 246 10.07 -2.56 35.54
N PHE A 247 9.56 -2.39 34.31
CA PHE A 247 10.01 -3.14 33.13
C PHE A 247 10.65 -2.27 32.05
N ASP A 248 10.30 -1.00 32.00
CA ASP A 248 10.97 0.00 31.18
C ASP A 248 12.19 0.54 31.94
N LEU A 249 13.37 0.19 31.43
CA LEU A 249 14.66 0.45 32.06
C LEU A 249 15.57 1.36 31.21
N VAL A 250 15.19 1.62 29.97
CA VAL A 250 15.96 2.46 29.04
C VAL A 250 15.31 3.85 29.06
N PRO A 251 16.07 4.95 29.16
CA PRO A 251 15.44 6.27 29.21
C PRO A 251 14.83 6.70 27.87
N ASP A 252 13.57 7.13 27.89
CA ASP A 252 12.87 7.73 26.74
C ASP A 252 13.46 9.11 26.33
N PRO A 253 13.44 9.46 25.03
CA PRO A 253 13.23 8.53 23.94
C PRO A 253 14.45 7.64 23.71
N GLU A 254 14.21 6.36 23.39
CA GLU A 254 15.29 5.41 23.07
C GLU A 254 15.84 5.67 21.67
N ASP A 255 14.97 6.00 20.71
CA ASP A 255 15.38 6.38 19.36
C ASP A 255 16.02 7.78 19.37
N LEU A 256 17.36 7.78 19.41
CA LEU A 256 18.21 8.96 19.41
C LEU A 256 19.05 9.02 18.13
N PRO A 257 19.37 10.22 17.61
CA PRO A 257 20.20 10.34 16.43
C PRO A 257 21.57 9.64 16.58
N ASP A 258 21.89 8.74 15.66
CA ASP A 258 23.19 8.08 15.60
C ASP A 258 24.32 9.14 15.50
N PRO A 259 25.38 9.08 16.34
CA PRO A 259 26.42 10.10 16.35
C PRO A 259 27.24 10.24 15.07
N LYS A 260 27.26 9.22 14.20
CA LYS A 260 28.02 9.23 12.94
C LYS A 260 27.18 9.76 11.79
N THR A 261 25.91 9.35 11.72
CA THR A 261 25.03 9.64 10.58
C THR A 261 24.10 10.83 10.85
N GLY A 262 23.82 11.11 12.12
CA GLY A 262 22.85 12.10 12.58
C GLY A 262 21.39 11.72 12.30
N ARG A 263 21.12 10.48 11.91
CA ARG A 263 19.78 9.94 11.66
C ARG A 263 19.31 9.12 12.86
N ARG A 264 18.00 9.15 13.10
CA ARG A 264 17.28 8.25 13.99
C ARG A 264 16.91 6.96 13.27
N ASP A 265 16.47 5.98 14.02
CA ASP A 265 16.00 4.70 13.50
C ASP A 265 14.73 4.94 12.67
N ILE A 266 13.81 5.81 13.14
CA ILE A 266 12.63 6.20 12.35
C ILE A 266 12.98 6.91 11.03
N ASP A 267 14.13 7.59 10.92
CA ASP A 267 14.61 8.17 9.66
C ASP A 267 15.02 7.07 8.69
N ASN A 268 15.75 6.07 9.19
CA ASN A 268 16.21 4.89 8.45
C ASN A 268 15.03 4.04 7.96
N LEU A 269 14.09 3.69 8.85
CA LEU A 269 12.84 2.99 8.52
C LEU A 269 12.02 3.75 7.45
N THR A 270 11.93 5.07 7.59
CA THR A 270 11.25 5.93 6.62
C THR A 270 11.95 5.91 5.26
N ASN A 271 13.28 5.95 5.23
CA ASN A 271 14.05 5.90 3.99
C ASN A 271 13.87 4.56 3.26
N PHE A 272 13.88 3.45 3.99
CA PHE A 272 13.57 2.14 3.43
C PHE A 272 12.20 2.14 2.74
N MET A 273 11.13 2.50 3.47
CA MET A 273 9.77 2.51 2.90
C MET A 273 9.60 3.52 1.75
N ARG A 274 10.26 4.68 1.84
CA ARG A 274 10.21 5.73 0.81
C ARG A 274 10.86 5.27 -0.49
N PHE A 275 11.93 4.50 -0.40
CA PHE A 275 12.69 4.04 -1.56
C PHE A 275 12.34 2.62 -2.00
N LEU A 276 11.54 1.87 -1.22
CA LEU A 276 11.03 0.57 -1.59
C LEU A 276 10.07 0.66 -2.79
N GLY A 277 10.45 0.05 -3.91
CA GLY A 277 9.70 0.11 -5.16
C GLY A 277 8.42 -0.73 -5.12
N PRO A 278 7.39 -0.36 -5.92
CA PRO A 278 6.22 -1.22 -6.10
C PRO A 278 6.63 -2.52 -6.82
N PRO A 279 5.94 -3.65 -6.59
CA PRO A 279 6.25 -4.89 -7.27
C PRO A 279 5.97 -4.76 -8.77
N PRO A 280 6.82 -5.34 -9.64
CA PRO A 280 6.56 -5.30 -11.07
C PRO A 280 5.36 -6.16 -11.42
N ARG A 281 4.51 -5.66 -12.33
CA ARG A 281 3.40 -6.42 -12.91
C ARG A 281 3.95 -7.63 -13.70
N LYS A 282 3.34 -8.80 -13.51
CA LYS A 282 3.70 -10.00 -14.28
C LYS A 282 3.33 -9.84 -15.77
N PRO A 283 3.99 -10.57 -16.68
CA PRO A 283 3.71 -10.48 -18.11
C PRO A 283 2.23 -10.68 -18.45
N ALA A 284 1.71 -9.80 -19.31
CA ALA A 284 0.32 -9.88 -19.76
C ALA A 284 0.10 -11.05 -20.73
N SER A 285 -1.13 -11.57 -20.73
CA SER A 285 -1.68 -12.52 -21.68
C SER A 285 -2.96 -11.94 -22.31
N VAL A 286 -3.45 -12.55 -23.40
CA VAL A 286 -4.71 -12.11 -24.02
C VAL A 286 -5.86 -12.11 -22.99
N SER A 287 -5.94 -13.14 -22.15
CA SER A 287 -6.98 -13.24 -21.12
C SER A 287 -6.83 -12.17 -20.03
N SER A 288 -5.61 -11.84 -19.60
CA SER A 288 -5.41 -10.78 -18.60
C SER A 288 -5.72 -9.39 -19.15
N VAL A 289 -5.46 -9.12 -20.43
CA VAL A 289 -5.82 -7.84 -21.07
C VAL A 289 -7.35 -7.70 -21.16
N VAL A 290 -8.04 -8.75 -21.58
CA VAL A 290 -9.52 -8.76 -21.57
C VAL A 290 -10.05 -8.64 -20.14
N GLY A 291 -9.40 -9.28 -19.17
CA GLY A 291 -9.73 -9.19 -17.76
C GLY A 291 -9.65 -7.77 -17.19
N GLU A 292 -8.63 -7.00 -17.57
CA GLU A 292 -8.46 -5.60 -17.17
C GLU A 292 -9.59 -4.71 -17.71
N ILE A 293 -9.98 -4.91 -18.98
CA ILE A 293 -11.11 -4.20 -19.59
C ILE A 293 -12.41 -4.54 -18.85
N LEU A 294 -12.63 -5.83 -18.56
CA LEU A 294 -13.81 -6.28 -17.83
C LEU A 294 -13.83 -5.75 -16.39
N PHE A 295 -12.69 -5.69 -15.71
CA PHE A 295 -12.53 -5.13 -14.37
C PHE A 295 -13.05 -3.69 -14.30
N GLY A 296 -12.69 -2.86 -15.29
CA GLY A 296 -13.26 -1.52 -15.44
C GLY A 296 -14.75 -1.54 -15.76
N ALA A 297 -15.15 -2.35 -16.75
CA ALA A 297 -16.53 -2.39 -17.24
C ALA A 297 -17.56 -2.84 -16.20
N ILE A 298 -17.18 -3.68 -15.23
CA ILE A 298 -18.09 -4.13 -14.17
C ILE A 298 -18.12 -3.22 -12.93
N GLY A 299 -17.30 -2.15 -12.92
CA GLY A 299 -17.29 -1.13 -11.87
C GLY A 299 -16.23 -1.32 -10.78
N CYS A 300 -15.27 -2.24 -10.92
CA CYS A 300 -14.22 -2.38 -9.90
C CYS A 300 -13.31 -1.15 -9.87
N ALA A 301 -13.05 -0.54 -11.03
CA ALA A 301 -12.17 0.62 -11.18
C ALA A 301 -12.72 1.92 -10.56
N SER A 302 -13.98 1.94 -10.10
CA SER A 302 -14.58 3.09 -9.41
C SER A 302 -13.95 3.36 -8.04
N CYS A 303 -13.48 2.31 -7.35
CA CYS A 303 -12.67 2.43 -6.13
C CYS A 303 -11.20 2.07 -6.41
N HIS A 304 -10.98 0.99 -7.16
CA HIS A 304 -9.66 0.53 -7.58
C HIS A 304 -9.17 1.27 -8.83
N THR A 305 -9.03 2.59 -8.72
CA THR A 305 -8.63 3.48 -9.82
C THR A 305 -7.24 3.10 -10.36
N PRO A 306 -7.09 2.78 -11.66
CA PRO A 306 -5.87 2.17 -12.19
C PRO A 306 -4.59 2.96 -11.95
N VAL A 307 -4.63 4.28 -12.17
CA VAL A 307 -3.45 5.13 -12.12
C VAL A 307 -3.73 6.45 -11.39
N LEU A 308 -2.80 6.83 -10.52
CA LEU A 308 -2.68 8.19 -9.97
C LEU A 308 -1.33 8.78 -10.40
N PHE A 309 -1.08 10.04 -10.06
CA PHE A 309 0.16 10.73 -10.43
C PHE A 309 0.79 11.39 -9.21
N THR A 310 2.10 11.25 -9.07
CA THR A 310 2.86 12.02 -8.08
C THR A 310 3.02 13.47 -8.53
N GLY A 311 3.21 14.35 -7.55
CA GLY A 311 3.54 15.75 -7.78
C GLY A 311 5.04 15.97 -7.88
N ARG A 312 5.43 17.23 -7.67
CA ARG A 312 6.84 17.58 -7.50
C ARG A 312 7.38 16.95 -6.22
N SER A 313 8.52 16.28 -6.33
CA SER A 313 9.34 15.77 -5.22
C SER A 313 10.80 16.15 -5.43
N ASP A 314 11.53 16.32 -4.32
CA ASP A 314 12.98 16.51 -4.32
C ASP A 314 13.73 15.21 -4.66
N VAL A 315 13.07 14.06 -4.48
CA VAL A 315 13.54 12.76 -4.98
C VAL A 315 13.09 12.60 -6.43
N LYS A 316 14.02 12.71 -7.39
CA LYS A 316 13.74 12.59 -8.82
C LYS A 316 13.02 11.28 -9.19
N ALA A 317 13.34 10.18 -8.51
CA ALA A 317 12.68 8.89 -8.70
C ALA A 317 11.18 8.91 -8.35
N LEU A 318 10.74 9.85 -7.50
CA LEU A 318 9.34 9.99 -7.06
C LEU A 318 8.62 11.18 -7.72
N SER A 319 9.33 12.05 -8.43
CA SER A 319 8.81 13.30 -8.98
C SER A 319 8.11 13.09 -10.32
N PHE A 320 6.85 13.53 -10.44
CA PHE A 320 6.03 13.45 -11.66
C PHE A 320 5.97 12.05 -12.30
N LYS A 321 5.64 11.04 -11.50
CA LYS A 321 5.57 9.63 -11.89
C LYS A 321 4.12 9.15 -12.00
N PRO A 322 3.80 8.29 -12.97
CA PRO A 322 2.58 7.50 -12.92
C PRO A 322 2.67 6.47 -11.79
N VAL A 323 1.56 6.27 -11.08
CA VAL A 323 1.43 5.36 -9.95
C VAL A 323 0.33 4.36 -10.28
N VAL A 324 0.69 3.22 -10.86
CA VAL A 324 -0.27 2.19 -11.35
C VAL A 324 -0.69 1.26 -10.21
N LEU A 325 -1.37 1.82 -9.22
CA LEU A 325 -1.68 1.15 -7.94
C LEU A 325 -3.05 0.49 -7.87
N TYR A 326 -3.98 0.79 -8.78
CA TYR A 326 -5.37 0.31 -8.72
C TYR A 326 -6.05 0.62 -7.37
N SER A 327 -5.98 1.88 -6.96
CA SER A 327 -6.61 2.40 -5.75
C SER A 327 -6.75 3.91 -5.85
N ASN A 328 -7.89 4.44 -5.41
CA ASN A 328 -8.10 5.87 -5.19
C ASN A 328 -7.63 6.35 -3.80
N LEU A 329 -7.18 5.43 -2.93
CA LEU A 329 -6.75 5.69 -1.54
C LEU A 329 -7.81 6.34 -0.64
N LEU A 330 -9.08 6.34 -1.06
CA LEU A 330 -10.20 6.88 -0.30
C LEU A 330 -10.80 5.83 0.63
N LEU A 331 -11.53 6.31 1.64
CA LEU A 331 -12.39 5.52 2.49
C LEU A 331 -13.67 5.15 1.76
N HIS A 332 -14.09 3.88 1.91
CA HIS A 332 -15.34 3.35 1.39
C HIS A 332 -16.04 2.48 2.44
N ASP A 333 -17.37 2.56 2.53
CA ASP A 333 -18.17 1.66 3.37
C ASP A 333 -18.17 0.24 2.77
N MET A 334 -17.51 -0.70 3.45
CA MET A 334 -17.40 -2.10 3.04
C MET A 334 -18.57 -2.98 3.52
N GLY A 335 -19.60 -2.37 4.11
CA GLY A 335 -20.80 -3.04 4.61
C GLY A 335 -20.65 -3.58 6.04
N PRO A 336 -21.77 -3.93 6.69
CA PRO A 336 -21.79 -4.33 8.10
C PRO A 336 -21.04 -5.65 8.36
N GLN A 337 -20.91 -6.54 7.37
CA GLN A 337 -20.21 -7.82 7.54
C GLN A 337 -18.68 -7.68 7.58
N LEU A 338 -18.16 -6.57 7.04
CA LEU A 338 -16.72 -6.24 7.05
C LEU A 338 -16.41 -5.13 8.06
N ALA A 339 -17.37 -4.71 8.88
CA ALA A 339 -17.13 -3.71 9.91
C ALA A 339 -16.25 -4.28 11.03
N ASP A 340 -15.22 -3.54 11.44
CA ASP A 340 -14.42 -3.83 12.63
C ASP A 340 -14.89 -3.04 13.87
N GLY A 341 -15.77 -2.05 13.66
CA GLY A 341 -16.30 -1.19 14.72
C GLY A 341 -15.31 -0.13 15.22
N ILE A 342 -14.05 -0.19 14.81
CA ILE A 342 -12.97 0.69 15.28
C ILE A 342 -13.01 1.99 14.49
N GLU A 343 -13.11 3.13 15.17
CA GLU A 343 -12.99 4.45 14.53
C GLU A 343 -11.54 4.95 14.57
N GLN A 344 -11.06 5.56 13.49
CA GLN A 344 -9.72 6.16 13.45
C GLN A 344 -9.70 7.43 12.60
N GLY A 345 -9.35 8.54 13.26
CA GLY A 345 -9.53 9.86 12.67
C GLY A 345 -11.00 10.08 12.35
N GLN A 346 -11.29 10.36 11.07
CA GLN A 346 -12.68 10.54 10.64
C GLN A 346 -13.33 9.24 10.17
N ALA A 347 -12.59 8.14 10.00
CA ALA A 347 -13.11 6.88 9.48
C ALA A 347 -13.93 6.14 10.56
N ASN A 348 -15.15 5.73 10.22
CA ASN A 348 -16.00 4.94 11.11
C ASN A 348 -15.65 3.43 11.05
N GLY A 349 -16.32 2.63 11.87
CA GLY A 349 -16.10 1.18 11.97
C GLY A 349 -16.39 0.35 10.70
N ARG A 350 -17.05 0.90 9.68
CA ARG A 350 -17.38 0.23 8.42
C ARG A 350 -16.49 0.67 7.25
N GLU A 351 -15.80 1.79 7.41
CA GLU A 351 -15.01 2.38 6.36
C GLU A 351 -13.58 1.84 6.36
N PHE A 352 -13.10 1.52 5.16
CA PHE A 352 -11.72 1.12 4.93
C PHE A 352 -11.18 1.84 3.71
N ARG A 353 -9.88 2.12 3.75
CA ARG A 353 -9.13 2.63 2.61
C ARG A 353 -9.09 1.57 1.52
N THR A 354 -9.36 1.94 0.28
CA THR A 354 -9.08 1.05 -0.87
C THR A 354 -7.59 0.70 -0.90
N THR A 355 -7.23 -0.57 -0.72
CA THR A 355 -5.83 -0.99 -0.78
C THR A 355 -5.31 -0.99 -2.22
N PRO A 356 -4.03 -0.62 -2.45
CA PRO A 356 -3.37 -0.83 -3.74
C PRO A 356 -3.45 -2.31 -4.14
N LEU A 357 -3.76 -2.59 -5.41
CA LEU A 357 -3.76 -3.96 -5.93
C LEU A 357 -2.43 -4.36 -6.57
N TRP A 358 -1.44 -3.46 -6.70
CA TRP A 358 -0.09 -3.91 -7.04
C TRP A 358 0.40 -4.91 -5.97
N GLY A 359 1.14 -5.93 -6.37
CA GLY A 359 1.55 -7.03 -5.48
C GLY A 359 0.42 -7.94 -4.98
N LEU A 360 -0.84 -7.76 -5.43
CA LEU A 360 -1.99 -8.53 -4.95
C LEU A 360 -1.73 -10.05 -5.01
N SER A 361 -1.16 -10.53 -6.11
CA SER A 361 -0.93 -11.97 -6.30
C SER A 361 0.11 -12.61 -5.37
N ALA A 362 0.82 -11.80 -4.58
CA ALA A 362 1.85 -12.25 -3.64
C ALA A 362 1.52 -11.91 -2.16
N SER A 363 0.33 -11.39 -1.88
CA SER A 363 -0.02 -10.81 -0.56
C SER A 363 -1.11 -11.56 0.20
N ALA A 364 -1.52 -12.75 -0.25
CA ALA A 364 -2.52 -13.55 0.47
C ALA A 364 -2.11 -13.79 1.94
N PRO A 365 -3.07 -13.80 2.90
CA PRO A 365 -4.52 -13.73 2.72
C PRO A 365 -5.05 -12.32 2.38
N TYR A 366 -6.36 -12.17 2.19
CA TYR A 366 -7.00 -10.93 1.73
C TYR A 366 -8.07 -10.44 2.69
N MET A 367 -8.49 -9.19 2.48
CA MET A 367 -9.28 -8.34 3.39
C MET A 367 -8.48 -7.80 4.56
N HIS A 368 -9.02 -6.77 5.22
CA HIS A 368 -8.35 -6.13 6.35
C HIS A 368 -8.01 -7.10 7.47
N ASP A 369 -8.73 -8.20 7.63
CA ASP A 369 -8.54 -9.18 8.70
C ASP A 369 -8.06 -10.56 8.20
N GLY A 370 -7.65 -10.66 6.93
CA GLY A 370 -7.14 -11.90 6.35
C GLY A 370 -8.19 -13.02 6.18
N ARG A 371 -9.50 -12.74 6.25
CA ARG A 371 -10.53 -13.80 6.20
C ARG A 371 -10.66 -14.50 4.83
N ALA A 372 -10.23 -13.87 3.75
CA ALA A 372 -10.27 -14.47 2.41
C ALA A 372 -8.94 -15.14 2.05
N LYS A 373 -8.98 -16.38 1.56
CA LYS A 373 -7.77 -17.12 1.15
C LYS A 373 -7.45 -16.97 -0.33
N THR A 374 -8.44 -16.57 -1.12
CA THR A 374 -8.29 -16.41 -2.58
C THR A 374 -8.81 -15.05 -3.04
N ILE A 375 -8.28 -14.57 -4.18
CA ILE A 375 -8.75 -13.34 -4.84
C ILE A 375 -10.26 -13.44 -5.12
N LYS A 376 -10.74 -14.61 -5.56
CA LYS A 376 -12.16 -14.83 -5.83
C LYS A 376 -13.01 -14.72 -4.56
N GLU A 377 -12.59 -15.34 -3.46
CA GLU A 377 -13.27 -15.20 -2.16
C GLU A 377 -13.31 -13.73 -1.73
N SER A 378 -12.20 -13.00 -1.90
CA SER A 378 -12.16 -11.58 -1.59
C SER A 378 -13.22 -10.81 -2.40
N ILE A 379 -13.28 -11.00 -3.73
CA ILE A 379 -14.31 -10.37 -4.57
C ILE A 379 -15.73 -10.71 -4.08
N LEU A 380 -15.98 -11.92 -3.60
CA LEU A 380 -17.31 -12.35 -3.15
C LEU A 380 -17.71 -11.80 -1.77
N LEU A 381 -16.73 -11.38 -0.96
CA LEU A 381 -16.96 -10.74 0.35
C LEU A 381 -17.20 -9.23 0.25
N HIS A 382 -16.84 -8.58 -0.86
CA HIS A 382 -17.11 -7.17 -1.11
C HIS A 382 -18.60 -6.84 -0.93
N ASP A 383 -18.91 -5.91 -0.03
CA ASP A 383 -20.26 -5.46 0.29
C ASP A 383 -20.31 -3.92 0.40
N GLY A 384 -21.41 -3.36 0.91
CA GLY A 384 -21.55 -1.90 1.03
C GLY A 384 -21.53 -1.24 -0.34
N GLU A 385 -20.66 -0.25 -0.53
CA GLU A 385 -20.51 0.48 -1.80
C GLU A 385 -20.09 -0.44 -2.95
N SER A 386 -19.31 -1.48 -2.65
CA SER A 386 -18.80 -2.44 -3.64
C SER A 386 -19.79 -3.55 -4.02
N TYR A 387 -20.98 -3.58 -3.38
CA TYR A 387 -22.01 -4.60 -3.60
C TYR A 387 -22.38 -4.76 -5.08
N ARG A 388 -22.55 -3.64 -5.81
CA ARG A 388 -22.93 -3.65 -7.24
C ARG A 388 -21.85 -4.32 -8.09
N SER A 389 -20.59 -3.95 -7.91
CA SER A 389 -19.45 -4.51 -8.65
C SER A 389 -19.29 -6.02 -8.38
N ARG A 390 -19.45 -6.46 -7.12
CA ARG A 390 -19.51 -7.89 -6.79
C ARG A 390 -20.63 -8.61 -7.53
N ARG A 391 -21.85 -8.06 -7.54
CA ARG A 391 -23.00 -8.67 -8.23
C ARG A 391 -22.77 -8.77 -9.74
N ASN A 392 -22.13 -7.76 -10.34
CA ASN A 392 -21.76 -7.78 -11.75
C ASN A 392 -20.75 -8.91 -12.03
N PHE A 393 -19.71 -9.06 -11.19
CA PHE A 393 -18.77 -10.19 -11.28
C PHE A 393 -19.49 -11.55 -11.21
N GLN A 394 -20.39 -11.73 -10.24
CA GLN A 394 -21.14 -12.98 -10.06
C GLN A 394 -22.03 -13.34 -11.27
N ARG A 395 -22.53 -12.34 -12.00
CA ARG A 395 -23.38 -12.53 -13.18
C ARG A 395 -22.60 -12.85 -14.46
N LEU A 396 -21.30 -12.60 -14.48
CA LEU A 396 -20.47 -12.97 -15.63
C LEU A 396 -20.41 -14.50 -15.79
N PRO A 397 -20.43 -15.01 -17.04
CA PRO A 397 -20.04 -16.38 -17.32
C PRO A 397 -18.67 -16.72 -16.72
N GLY A 398 -18.49 -17.97 -16.28
CA GLY A 398 -17.27 -18.40 -15.57
C GLY A 398 -15.96 -18.12 -16.33
N LEU A 399 -15.98 -18.16 -17.67
CA LEU A 399 -14.84 -17.79 -18.50
C LEU A 399 -14.39 -16.33 -18.27
N PHE A 400 -15.34 -15.39 -18.24
CA PHE A 400 -15.06 -13.97 -18.05
C PHE A 400 -14.67 -13.63 -16.61
N GLN A 401 -15.26 -14.33 -15.62
CA GLN A 401 -14.74 -14.28 -14.25
C GLN A 401 -13.27 -14.72 -14.20
N GLY A 402 -12.93 -15.80 -14.90
CA GLY A 402 -11.56 -16.30 -15.03
C GLY A 402 -10.60 -15.29 -15.66
N PHE A 403 -11.03 -14.50 -16.65
CA PHE A 403 -10.21 -13.45 -17.24
C PHE A 403 -9.90 -12.32 -16.26
N ILE A 404 -10.89 -11.87 -15.47
CA ILE A 404 -10.66 -10.88 -14.40
C ILE A 404 -9.68 -11.44 -13.36
N LEU A 405 -9.83 -12.70 -12.95
CA LEU A 405 -8.89 -13.33 -12.02
C LEU A 405 -7.47 -13.41 -12.61
N LYS A 406 -7.33 -13.75 -13.90
CA LYS A 406 -6.04 -13.75 -14.60
C LYS A 406 -5.41 -12.36 -14.65
N PHE A 407 -6.23 -11.31 -14.81
CA PHE A 407 -5.76 -9.93 -14.70
C PHE A 407 -5.22 -9.63 -13.29
N LEU A 408 -5.99 -9.91 -12.26
CA LEU A 408 -5.60 -9.68 -10.86
C LEU A 408 -4.38 -10.50 -10.44
N GLU A 409 -4.21 -11.71 -10.99
CA GLU A 409 -3.00 -12.53 -10.81
C GLU A 409 -1.74 -11.92 -11.44
N THR A 410 -1.90 -10.98 -12.39
CA THR A 410 -0.76 -10.21 -12.93
C THR A 410 -0.30 -9.10 -12.02
N LEU A 411 -1.15 -8.65 -11.09
CA LEU A 411 -0.85 -7.55 -10.19
C LEU A 411 -0.04 -8.00 -8.99
#